data_AF-A0A9Q9UUZ8-F1
#
_entry.id   AF-A0A9Q9UUZ8-F1
#
_cell.length_a   1.000
_cell.length_b   1.000
_cell.length_c   1.000
_cell.angle_alpha   90.00
_cell.angle_beta   90.00
_cell.angle_gamma   90.00
#
_symmetry.space_group_name_H-M   'P 1'
#
loop_
_entity.id
_entity.type
_entity.pdbx_description
1 polymer ?
#
loop_
_entity_poly.entity_id
_entity_poly.type
_entity_poly.pdbx_seq_one_letter_code
_entity_poly.pdbx_strand_id
1 'polypeptide(L)'
;MRGEMLCVAVMALLAGCSSATGPMFSAWLVDRQDGKQTYRVDCHGLIEGAGTCYREAQEICHDQPVHPVEAQAPLGSTTSDGKPNTRTLIFQCGEQPQSIAAAPVVAPIAVPVPKHVTLAGDANFDFNKATLTAAAKERLGKLISDAKGMSFGKVTVTGYTDGVGSDSYNLNLSRARAQAVANYLQSHGLNADQFDIQGRGRANPVATNGTADGRSQNRRVEITLTKN
;
A
#
# COMPACT_ATOMS: atom_id res chain seq x y z
N MET A 1 63.40 40.77 -27.69
CA MET A 1 62.73 39.47 -27.90
C MET A 1 62.91 38.64 -26.64
N ARG A 2 61.91 38.66 -25.74
CA ARG A 2 61.90 37.85 -24.51
C ARG A 2 60.73 36.90 -24.65
N GLY A 3 61.01 35.61 -24.84
CA GLY A 3 60.03 34.54 -24.79
C GLY A 3 59.97 34.03 -23.35
N GLU A 4 58.82 34.18 -22.71
CA GLU A 4 58.58 33.65 -21.37
C GLU A 4 57.99 32.26 -21.44
N MET A 5 58.56 31.41 -20.60
CA MET A 5 58.37 29.98 -20.42
C MET A 5 57.09 29.75 -19.61
N LEU A 6 56.07 29.11 -20.19
CA LEU A 6 54.84 28.77 -19.48
C LEU A 6 54.75 27.24 -19.29
N CYS A 7 54.85 26.84 -18.02
CA CYS A 7 54.67 25.49 -17.51
C CYS A 7 53.31 24.90 -17.89
N VAL A 8 53.31 23.75 -18.58
CA VAL A 8 52.13 22.89 -18.68
C VAL A 8 52.20 21.87 -17.54
N ALA A 9 51.48 22.16 -16.46
CA ALA A 9 51.26 21.18 -15.38
C ALA A 9 50.24 20.15 -15.86
N VAL A 10 50.71 18.93 -16.13
CA VAL A 10 49.86 17.76 -16.34
C VAL A 10 49.26 17.36 -14.98
N MET A 11 48.07 17.87 -14.67
CA MET A 11 47.29 17.43 -13.52
C MET A 11 46.66 16.07 -13.85
N ALA A 12 47.32 15.00 -13.41
CA ALA A 12 46.71 13.68 -13.30
C ALA A 12 45.56 13.76 -12.29
N LEU A 13 44.32 13.61 -12.76
CA LEU A 13 43.13 13.48 -11.91
C LEU A 13 43.19 12.12 -11.20
N LEU A 14 43.72 12.11 -9.98
CA LEU A 14 43.52 11.02 -9.03
C LEU A 14 42.06 11.03 -8.60
N ALA A 15 41.26 10.05 -9.04
CA ALA A 15 39.95 9.77 -8.48
C ALA A 15 40.13 9.32 -7.02
N GLY A 16 39.96 10.24 -6.07
CA GLY A 16 40.03 9.96 -4.65
C GLY A 16 38.93 8.98 -4.25
N CYS A 17 39.32 7.75 -3.88
CA CYS A 17 38.40 6.80 -3.26
C CYS A 17 38.22 7.24 -1.80
N SER A 18 37.08 7.86 -1.45
CA SER A 18 36.72 8.18 -0.07
C SER A 18 36.35 6.90 0.68
N SER A 19 37.36 6.13 1.10
CA SER A 19 37.20 4.96 1.96
C SER A 19 37.68 5.30 3.38
N ALA A 20 36.85 5.04 4.39
CA ALA A 20 37.22 5.14 5.80
C ALA A 20 37.32 3.74 6.40
N THR A 21 38.38 3.45 7.14
CA THR A 21 38.58 2.12 7.74
C THR A 21 39.00 2.29 9.19
N GLY A 22 38.28 1.64 10.10
CA GLY A 22 38.55 1.61 11.53
C GLY A 22 38.83 0.18 12.01
N PRO A 23 39.22 0.00 13.28
CA PRO A 23 39.51 -1.33 13.84
C PRO A 23 38.27 -2.24 13.89
N MET A 24 37.06 -1.68 13.81
CA MET A 24 35.79 -2.41 13.90
C MET A 24 34.90 -2.28 12.66
N PHE A 25 35.30 -1.52 11.65
CA PHE A 25 34.50 -1.32 10.44
C PHE A 25 35.34 -0.94 9.22
N SER A 26 34.77 -1.16 8.05
CA SER A 26 35.26 -0.67 6.77
C SER A 26 34.12 -0.02 6.00
N ALA A 27 34.30 1.22 5.56
CA ALA A 27 33.30 2.04 4.89
C ALA A 27 33.83 2.56 3.55
N TRP A 28 33.02 2.49 2.50
CA TRP A 28 33.37 3.02 1.18
C TRP A 28 32.14 3.48 0.40
N LEU A 29 32.37 4.38 -0.54
CA LEU A 29 31.37 4.79 -1.52
C LEU A 29 31.13 3.68 -2.54
N VAL A 30 29.87 3.40 -2.82
CA VAL A 30 29.43 2.52 -3.90
C VAL A 30 28.97 3.41 -5.05
N ASP A 31 29.61 3.26 -6.21
CA ASP A 31 29.18 3.91 -7.43
C ASP A 31 27.82 3.33 -7.86
N ARG A 32 26.80 4.18 -7.91
CA ARG A 32 25.49 3.82 -8.42
C ARG A 32 25.12 4.70 -9.60
N GLN A 33 24.49 4.08 -10.58
CA GLN A 33 23.98 4.72 -11.81
C GLN A 33 22.90 5.79 -11.55
N ASP A 34 22.43 5.95 -10.31
CA ASP A 34 21.45 6.99 -9.94
C ASP A 34 22.11 8.33 -9.55
N GLY A 35 23.45 8.42 -9.62
CA GLY A 35 24.19 9.65 -9.34
C GLY A 35 24.18 10.10 -7.88
N LYS A 36 23.67 9.27 -6.96
CA LYS A 36 23.62 9.58 -5.52
C LYS A 36 24.76 8.90 -4.77
N GLN A 37 25.37 9.63 -3.84
CA GLN A 37 26.39 9.10 -2.94
C GLN A 37 25.77 8.02 -2.04
N THR A 38 26.11 6.78 -2.32
CA THR A 38 25.66 5.60 -1.56
C THR A 38 26.87 5.04 -0.83
N TYR A 39 26.72 4.77 0.46
CA TYR A 39 27.78 4.24 1.32
C TYR A 39 27.48 2.78 1.65
N ARG A 40 28.54 1.97 1.68
CA ARG A 40 28.50 0.63 2.26
C ARG A 40 29.46 0.59 3.44
N VAL A 41 28.95 0.09 4.56
CA VAL A 41 29.74 -0.16 5.77
C VAL A 41 29.65 -1.64 6.10
N ASP A 42 30.81 -2.27 6.25
CA ASP A 42 30.97 -3.63 6.76
C ASP A 42 31.55 -3.56 8.18
N CYS A 43 30.88 -4.18 9.15
CA CYS A 43 31.23 -4.13 10.57
C CYS A 43 31.77 -5.48 11.06
N HIS A 44 32.97 -5.46 11.63
CA HIS A 44 33.75 -6.65 11.94
C HIS A 44 33.72 -7.07 13.42
N GLY A 45 32.85 -6.44 14.22
CA GLY A 45 32.71 -6.72 15.66
C GLY A 45 32.28 -8.16 15.98
N LEU A 46 32.83 -8.71 17.06
CA LEU A 46 32.56 -10.07 17.54
C LEU A 46 31.33 -10.18 18.48
N ILE A 47 30.77 -9.07 19.00
CA ILE A 47 29.77 -9.12 20.09
C ILE A 47 28.56 -8.17 19.89
N GLU A 48 28.43 -7.47 18.77
CA GLU A 48 27.31 -6.53 18.58
C GLU A 48 26.63 -6.71 17.21
N GLY A 49 25.29 -6.69 17.20
CA GLY A 49 24.44 -6.90 16.02
C GLY A 49 24.28 -5.63 15.15
N ALA A 50 23.15 -5.51 14.45
CA ALA A 50 22.88 -4.45 13.46
C ALA A 50 23.07 -3.01 13.98
N GLY A 51 22.99 -2.80 15.30
CA GLY A 51 23.13 -1.49 15.94
C GLY A 51 24.51 -0.84 15.76
N THR A 52 25.60 -1.62 15.69
CA THR A 52 26.95 -1.08 15.51
C THR A 52 27.12 -0.47 14.11
N CYS A 53 26.57 -1.12 13.07
CA CYS A 53 26.61 -0.59 11.72
C CYS A 53 25.78 0.68 11.55
N TYR A 54 24.65 0.78 12.24
CA TYR A 54 23.84 2.00 12.23
C TYR A 54 24.53 3.18 12.90
N ARG A 55 25.27 2.95 13.99
CA ARG A 55 26.03 4.01 14.67
C ARG A 55 27.12 4.60 13.76
N GLU A 56 27.87 3.74 13.09
CA GLU A 56 28.89 4.18 12.11
C GLU A 56 28.25 4.91 10.93
N ALA A 57 27.10 4.45 10.45
CA ALA A 57 26.37 5.15 9.40
C ALA A 57 25.91 6.55 9.84
N GLN A 58 25.49 6.72 11.11
CA GLN A 58 25.15 8.02 11.67
C GLN A 58 26.38 8.93 11.77
N GLU A 59 27.55 8.39 12.15
CA GLU A 59 28.80 9.16 12.15
C GLU A 59 29.18 9.63 10.74
N ILE A 60 29.04 8.78 9.72
CA ILE A 60 29.29 9.12 8.31
C ILE A 60 28.31 10.18 7.81
N CYS A 61 27.05 10.12 8.24
CA CYS A 61 26.03 11.10 7.85
C CYS A 61 26.03 12.37 8.72
N HIS A 62 26.82 12.43 9.79
CA HIS A 62 26.79 13.52 10.78
C HIS A 62 25.34 13.82 11.23
N ASP A 63 24.87 15.06 11.05
CA ASP A 63 23.50 15.49 11.41
C ASP A 63 22.43 15.08 10.40
N GLN A 64 22.80 14.42 9.29
CA GLN A 64 21.87 13.98 8.26
C GLN A 64 21.26 12.60 8.59
N PRO A 65 20.00 12.35 8.24
CA PRO A 65 19.38 11.04 8.48
C PRO A 65 20.02 9.94 7.61
N VAL A 66 20.16 8.75 8.20
CA VAL A 66 20.63 7.53 7.54
C VAL A 66 19.43 6.79 6.94
N HIS A 67 19.44 6.61 5.61
CA HIS A 67 18.40 5.85 4.90
C HIS A 67 18.97 4.56 4.31
N PRO A 68 18.60 3.37 4.83
CA PRO A 68 19.01 2.10 4.25
C PRO A 68 18.45 1.94 2.83
N VAL A 69 19.30 1.52 1.90
CA VAL A 69 18.87 1.24 0.53
C VAL A 69 18.57 -0.26 0.42
N GLU A 70 17.32 -0.64 0.64
CA GLU A 70 16.87 -2.05 0.62
C GLU A 70 16.88 -2.67 -0.79
N ALA A 71 16.90 -1.85 -1.84
CA ALA A 71 16.55 -2.30 -3.19
C ALA A 71 17.61 -3.19 -3.87
N GLN A 72 18.86 -3.19 -3.41
CA GLN A 72 19.94 -3.95 -4.06
C GLN A 72 21.05 -4.28 -3.06
N ALA A 73 20.77 -5.14 -2.08
CA ALA A 73 21.84 -6.04 -1.69
C ALA A 73 22.12 -6.93 -2.92
N PRO A 74 23.31 -6.88 -3.56
CA PRO A 74 23.67 -7.96 -4.45
C PRO A 74 23.59 -9.23 -3.59
N LEU A 75 22.90 -10.25 -4.10
CA LEU A 75 22.87 -11.63 -3.58
C LEU A 75 23.99 -11.88 -2.54
N GLY A 76 23.66 -11.84 -1.24
CA GLY A 76 24.67 -12.05 -0.18
C GLY A 76 24.53 -11.26 1.13
N SER A 77 23.54 -10.38 1.32
CA SER A 77 23.26 -9.77 2.64
C SER A 77 22.28 -10.59 3.47
N THR A 78 22.23 -11.90 3.22
CA THR A 78 21.60 -12.84 4.15
C THR A 78 22.64 -13.87 4.55
N THR A 79 22.62 -14.32 5.81
CA THR A 79 23.37 -15.52 6.17
C THR A 79 22.90 -16.69 5.29
N SER A 80 23.64 -17.80 5.28
CA SER A 80 23.26 -19.02 4.54
C SER A 80 21.83 -19.52 4.86
N ASP A 81 21.23 -19.04 5.96
CA ASP A 81 19.87 -19.35 6.43
C ASP A 81 18.80 -18.33 5.99
N GLY A 82 19.13 -17.38 5.11
CA GLY A 82 18.17 -16.38 4.58
C GLY A 82 17.81 -15.24 5.55
N LYS A 83 18.52 -15.11 6.68
CA LYS A 83 18.31 -14.00 7.64
C LYS A 83 19.15 -12.78 7.29
N PRO A 84 18.68 -11.54 7.52
CA PRO A 84 19.44 -10.32 7.22
C PRO A 84 20.84 -10.35 7.84
N ASN A 85 21.85 -10.12 7.00
CA ASN A 85 23.23 -10.02 7.44
C ASN A 85 23.42 -8.68 8.13
N THR A 86 23.40 -8.71 9.45
CA THR A 86 23.53 -7.54 10.31
C THR A 86 24.94 -6.93 10.33
N ARG A 87 25.88 -7.47 9.54
CA ARG A 87 27.28 -7.02 9.47
C ARG A 87 27.56 -6.12 8.26
N THR A 88 26.59 -5.90 7.39
CA THR A 88 26.71 -5.02 6.22
C THR A 88 25.50 -4.11 6.13
N LEU A 89 25.74 -2.80 6.06
CA LEU A 89 24.71 -1.78 5.88
C LEU A 89 25.04 -0.95 4.63
N ILE A 90 24.07 -0.84 3.72
CA ILE A 90 24.15 0.04 2.55
C ILE A 90 23.12 1.15 2.73
N PHE A 91 23.56 2.40 2.70
CA PHE A 91 22.72 3.55 3.03
C PHE A 91 23.08 4.79 2.23
N GLN A 92 22.18 5.76 2.25
CA GLN A 92 22.38 7.11 1.75
C GLN A 92 22.21 8.10 2.90
N CYS A 93 23.03 9.15 2.91
CA CYS A 93 22.91 10.26 3.85
C CYS A 93 22.01 11.35 3.26
N GLY A 94 21.19 11.96 4.12
CA GLY A 94 20.34 13.09 3.76
C GLY A 94 18.89 12.68 3.57
N GLU A 95 18.01 13.67 3.50
CA GLU A 95 16.59 13.46 3.26
C GLU A 95 16.43 12.53 2.04
N GLN A 96 15.77 11.38 2.24
CA GLN A 96 15.25 10.59 1.12
C GLN A 96 14.63 11.58 0.14
N PRO A 97 14.80 11.46 -1.20
CA PRO A 97 14.02 12.29 -2.10
C PRO A 97 12.56 12.01 -1.75
N GLN A 98 11.98 12.93 -0.99
CA GLN A 98 10.57 13.02 -0.79
C GLN A 98 10.05 13.06 -2.21
N SER A 99 9.19 12.11 -2.56
CA SER A 99 8.34 12.21 -3.74
C SER A 99 7.91 13.67 -3.83
N ILE A 100 8.46 14.35 -4.84
CA ILE A 100 8.58 15.80 -4.98
C ILE A 100 7.39 16.49 -4.35
N ALA A 101 7.65 17.34 -3.35
CA ALA A 101 6.69 18.30 -2.87
C ALA A 101 6.00 18.96 -4.07
N ALA A 102 4.68 18.91 -4.07
CA ALA A 102 3.82 19.47 -5.08
C ALA A 102 4.41 20.75 -5.71
N ALA A 103 4.75 20.67 -7.00
CA ALA A 103 4.60 21.81 -7.92
C ALA A 103 3.25 22.49 -7.59
N PRO A 104 3.07 23.82 -7.76
CA PRO A 104 1.80 24.48 -7.44
C PRO A 104 0.71 23.63 -8.07
N VAL A 105 -0.04 22.94 -7.21
CA VAL A 105 -0.98 21.92 -7.62
C VAL A 105 -1.96 22.69 -8.48
N VAL A 106 -1.85 22.54 -9.80
CA VAL A 106 -3.04 22.51 -10.63
C VAL A 106 -3.89 21.49 -9.88
N ALA A 107 -4.94 21.99 -9.22
CA ALA A 107 -5.72 21.23 -8.26
C ALA A 107 -5.88 19.81 -8.82
N PRO A 108 -5.51 18.76 -8.06
CA PRO A 108 -5.58 17.41 -8.58
C PRO A 108 -6.96 17.26 -9.20
N ILE A 109 -7.02 16.94 -10.49
CA ILE A 109 -8.26 16.55 -11.15
C ILE A 109 -8.85 15.52 -10.19
N ALA A 110 -9.95 15.86 -9.52
CA ALA A 110 -10.45 15.09 -8.42
C ALA A 110 -10.83 13.72 -8.98
N VAL A 111 -9.92 12.74 -8.88
CA VAL A 111 -10.25 11.37 -9.20
C VAL A 111 -11.37 11.03 -8.23
N PRO A 112 -12.58 10.74 -8.73
CA PRO A 112 -13.71 10.54 -7.85
C PRO A 112 -13.43 9.32 -6.99
N VAL A 113 -13.11 9.54 -5.71
CA VAL A 113 -12.97 8.47 -4.72
C VAL A 113 -14.33 7.77 -4.65
N PRO A 114 -14.42 6.48 -5.00
CA PRO A 114 -15.69 5.78 -4.97
C PRO A 114 -16.20 5.71 -3.54
N LYS A 115 -17.48 6.04 -3.32
CA LYS A 115 -18.11 5.89 -2.01
C LYS A 115 -18.43 4.41 -1.79
N HIS A 116 -17.92 3.82 -0.72
CA HIS A 116 -18.15 2.41 -0.37
C HIS A 116 -19.02 2.29 0.87
N VAL A 117 -20.06 1.45 0.82
CA VAL A 117 -20.96 1.15 1.94
C VAL A 117 -21.11 -0.36 2.08
N THR A 118 -20.95 -0.86 3.30
CA THR A 118 -21.14 -2.29 3.61
C THR A 118 -22.36 -2.48 4.49
N LEU A 119 -23.29 -3.33 4.05
CA LEU A 119 -24.38 -3.88 4.86
C LEU A 119 -23.96 -5.26 5.34
N ALA A 120 -23.40 -5.36 6.54
CA ALA A 120 -22.95 -6.62 7.13
C ALA A 120 -23.86 -7.07 8.28
N GLY A 121 -24.05 -8.38 8.40
CA GLY A 121 -24.77 -9.01 9.52
C GLY A 121 -26.26 -9.27 9.26
N ASP A 122 -26.81 -10.17 10.07
CA ASP A 122 -28.19 -10.69 9.99
C ASP A 122 -29.25 -9.62 10.21
N ALA A 123 -28.88 -8.52 10.85
CA ALA A 123 -29.77 -7.39 11.04
C ALA A 123 -30.24 -6.79 9.70
N ASN A 124 -29.59 -7.11 8.57
CA ASN A 124 -29.92 -6.56 7.25
C ASN A 124 -30.70 -7.51 6.34
N PHE A 125 -30.57 -8.82 6.56
CA PHE A 125 -31.24 -9.87 5.79
C PHE A 125 -31.64 -10.99 6.74
N ASP A 126 -32.92 -11.37 6.72
CA ASP A 126 -33.39 -12.54 7.46
C ASP A 126 -32.61 -13.81 7.04
N PHE A 127 -32.50 -14.77 7.98
CA PHE A 127 -31.86 -16.05 7.73
C PHE A 127 -32.44 -16.69 6.46
N ASN A 128 -31.54 -17.01 5.53
CA ASN A 128 -31.86 -17.65 4.26
C ASN A 128 -32.76 -16.85 3.29
N LYS A 129 -32.93 -15.55 3.51
CA LYS A 129 -33.72 -14.68 2.64
C LYS A 129 -32.89 -13.57 2.01
N ALA A 130 -33.43 -13.02 0.93
CA ALA A 130 -32.97 -11.80 0.27
C ALA A 130 -33.81 -10.57 0.65
N THR A 131 -34.76 -10.71 1.58
CA THR A 131 -35.63 -9.62 2.01
C THR A 131 -34.88 -8.65 2.91
N LEU A 132 -34.94 -7.36 2.56
CA LEU A 132 -34.37 -6.27 3.35
C LEU A 132 -35.20 -6.03 4.61
N THR A 133 -34.53 -6.06 5.76
CA THR A 133 -35.13 -5.71 7.06
C THR A 133 -35.36 -4.19 7.17
N ALA A 134 -36.07 -3.75 8.21
CA ALA A 134 -36.24 -2.33 8.50
C ALA A 134 -34.89 -1.61 8.73
N ALA A 135 -33.97 -2.25 9.47
CA ALA A 135 -32.64 -1.70 9.72
C ALA A 135 -31.79 -1.57 8.44
N ALA A 136 -31.89 -2.52 7.50
CA ALA A 136 -31.25 -2.38 6.19
C ALA A 136 -31.80 -1.18 5.42
N LYS A 137 -33.14 -1.05 5.39
CA LYS A 137 -33.82 0.04 4.69
C LYS A 137 -33.45 1.42 5.25
N GLU A 138 -33.30 1.54 6.56
CA GLU A 138 -32.85 2.77 7.22
C GLU A 138 -31.42 3.15 6.78
N ARG A 139 -30.48 2.19 6.83
CA ARG A 139 -29.09 2.41 6.38
C ARG A 139 -29.01 2.80 4.91
N LEU A 140 -29.78 2.11 4.06
CA LEU A 140 -29.89 2.44 2.63
C LEU A 140 -30.55 3.79 2.41
N GLY A 141 -31.55 4.16 3.20
CA GLY A 141 -32.20 5.48 3.16
C GLY A 141 -31.24 6.60 3.52
N LYS A 142 -30.35 6.38 4.49
CA LYS A 142 -29.27 7.32 4.79
C LYS A 142 -28.30 7.44 3.61
N LEU A 143 -27.90 6.33 2.99
CA LEU A 143 -27.05 6.35 1.80
C LEU A 143 -27.68 7.16 0.67
N ILE A 144 -28.97 6.94 0.39
CA ILE A 144 -29.72 7.69 -0.65
C ILE A 144 -29.78 9.18 -0.30
N SER A 145 -30.03 9.53 0.96
CA SER A 145 -30.05 10.92 1.43
C SER A 145 -28.68 11.59 1.27
N ASP A 146 -27.62 10.90 1.68
CA ASP A 146 -26.23 11.37 1.55
C ASP A 146 -25.81 11.46 0.07
N ALA A 147 -26.48 10.72 -0.82
CA ALA A 147 -26.28 10.68 -2.27
C ALA A 147 -27.17 11.65 -3.05
N LYS A 148 -28.08 12.37 -2.38
CA LYS A 148 -29.06 13.24 -3.03
C LYS A 148 -28.37 14.35 -3.83
N GLY A 149 -28.80 14.54 -5.07
CA GLY A 149 -28.23 15.53 -5.99
C GLY A 149 -26.91 15.11 -6.64
N MET A 150 -26.41 13.89 -6.40
CA MET A 150 -25.29 13.30 -7.13
C MET A 150 -25.80 12.32 -8.19
N SER A 151 -25.09 12.28 -9.32
CA SER A 151 -25.21 11.21 -10.32
C SER A 151 -23.95 10.35 -10.30
N PHE A 152 -24.12 9.03 -10.49
CA PHE A 152 -23.04 8.06 -10.50
C PHE A 152 -22.95 7.37 -11.86
N GLY A 153 -21.74 7.15 -12.38
CA GLY A 153 -21.56 6.36 -13.59
C GLY A 153 -21.85 4.88 -13.37
N LYS A 154 -21.44 4.37 -12.22
CA LYS A 154 -21.61 2.96 -11.90
C LYS A 154 -21.91 2.75 -10.42
N VAL A 155 -22.91 1.93 -10.16
CA VAL A 155 -23.22 1.39 -8.83
C VAL A 155 -22.99 -0.11 -8.87
N THR A 156 -21.99 -0.58 -8.14
CA THR A 156 -21.71 -2.02 -8.03
C THR A 156 -22.26 -2.52 -6.70
N VAL A 157 -23.10 -3.55 -6.74
CA VAL A 157 -23.69 -4.19 -5.56
C VAL A 157 -23.23 -5.65 -5.54
N THR A 158 -22.41 -6.01 -4.56
CA THR A 158 -21.81 -7.34 -4.45
C THR A 158 -22.30 -8.04 -3.18
N GLY A 159 -22.99 -9.16 -3.35
CA GLY A 159 -23.44 -9.99 -2.24
C GLY A 159 -22.46 -11.10 -1.90
N TYR A 160 -22.40 -11.42 -0.60
CA TYR A 160 -21.64 -12.53 -0.04
C TYR A 160 -22.48 -13.33 0.95
N THR A 161 -22.08 -14.58 1.17
CA THR A 161 -22.67 -15.49 2.15
C THR A 161 -21.63 -15.92 3.16
N ASP A 162 -22.06 -16.65 4.19
CA ASP A 162 -21.14 -17.44 4.99
C ASP A 162 -20.70 -18.72 4.24
N GLY A 163 -19.86 -19.52 4.89
CA GLY A 163 -19.32 -20.76 4.36
C GLY A 163 -20.26 -21.97 4.43
N VAL A 164 -21.50 -21.84 4.89
CA VAL A 164 -22.44 -22.96 5.09
C VAL A 164 -23.26 -23.21 3.83
N GLY A 165 -23.44 -24.48 3.45
CA GLY A 165 -24.19 -24.87 2.25
C GLY A 165 -23.32 -25.02 0.99
N SER A 166 -23.96 -25.36 -0.14
CA SER A 166 -23.25 -25.59 -1.40
C SER A 166 -22.83 -24.28 -2.08
N ASP A 167 -21.80 -24.35 -2.93
CA ASP A 167 -21.33 -23.18 -3.69
C ASP A 167 -22.40 -22.60 -4.61
N SER A 168 -23.13 -23.45 -5.33
CA SER A 168 -24.21 -23.03 -6.23
C SER A 168 -25.35 -22.35 -5.48
N TYR A 169 -25.69 -22.86 -4.29
CA TYR A 169 -26.69 -22.27 -3.42
C TYR A 169 -26.27 -20.88 -2.96
N ASN A 170 -25.04 -20.75 -2.45
CA ASN A 170 -24.49 -19.50 -1.96
C ASN A 170 -24.33 -18.43 -3.06
N LEU A 171 -23.94 -18.84 -4.26
CA LEU A 171 -23.91 -17.95 -5.44
C LEU A 171 -25.30 -17.37 -5.76
N ASN A 172 -26.33 -18.21 -5.77
CA ASN A 172 -27.70 -17.75 -6.02
C ASN A 172 -28.22 -16.83 -4.90
N LEU A 173 -28.00 -17.20 -3.64
CA LEU A 173 -28.44 -16.41 -2.48
C LEU A 173 -27.75 -15.05 -2.42
N SER A 174 -26.42 -15.01 -2.60
CA SER A 174 -25.67 -13.75 -2.64
C SER A 174 -26.13 -12.84 -3.76
N ARG A 175 -26.36 -13.39 -4.97
CA ARG A 175 -26.88 -12.61 -6.10
C ARG A 175 -28.28 -12.07 -5.83
N ALA A 176 -29.16 -12.87 -5.25
CA ALA A 176 -30.51 -12.44 -4.89
C ALA A 176 -30.51 -11.31 -3.86
N ARG A 177 -29.63 -11.37 -2.85
CA ARG A 177 -29.44 -10.29 -1.86
C ARG A 177 -28.92 -9.00 -2.50
N ALA A 178 -27.92 -9.11 -3.39
CA ALA A 178 -27.41 -7.97 -4.14
C ALA A 178 -28.51 -7.34 -5.02
N GLN A 179 -29.33 -8.16 -5.68
CA GLN A 179 -30.45 -7.70 -6.48
C GLN A 179 -31.48 -6.94 -5.64
N ALA A 180 -31.83 -7.45 -4.46
CA ALA A 180 -32.78 -6.78 -3.56
C ALA A 180 -32.30 -5.39 -3.13
N VAL A 181 -31.00 -5.25 -2.82
CA VAL A 181 -30.38 -3.96 -2.51
C VAL A 181 -30.40 -3.03 -3.71
N ALA A 182 -29.99 -3.52 -4.89
CA ALA A 182 -29.99 -2.72 -6.12
C ALA A 182 -31.40 -2.21 -6.46
N ASN A 183 -32.40 -3.09 -6.40
CA ASN A 183 -33.80 -2.73 -6.64
C ASN A 183 -34.28 -1.65 -5.66
N TYR A 184 -33.93 -1.76 -4.38
CA TYR A 184 -34.28 -0.77 -3.37
C TYR A 184 -33.63 0.59 -3.67
N LEU A 185 -32.33 0.62 -4.01
CA LEU A 185 -31.63 1.85 -4.35
C LEU A 185 -32.25 2.54 -5.58
N GLN A 186 -32.55 1.76 -6.62
CA GLN A 186 -33.19 2.27 -7.83
C GLN A 186 -34.59 2.82 -7.55
N SER A 187 -35.44 2.07 -6.83
CA SER A 187 -36.83 2.47 -6.58
C SER A 187 -36.95 3.69 -5.67
N HIS A 188 -35.91 4.03 -4.92
CA HIS A 188 -35.87 5.20 -4.03
C HIS A 188 -35.05 6.36 -4.61
N GLY A 189 -34.73 6.31 -5.90
CA GLY A 189 -34.21 7.46 -6.64
C GLY A 189 -32.70 7.65 -6.61
N LEU A 190 -31.91 6.61 -6.32
CA LEU A 190 -30.47 6.67 -6.55
C LEU A 190 -30.20 6.71 -8.06
N ASN A 191 -29.68 7.85 -8.54
CA ASN A 191 -29.42 8.07 -9.96
C ASN A 191 -28.04 7.51 -10.35
N ALA A 192 -28.01 6.53 -11.25
CA ALA A 192 -26.78 6.02 -11.83
C ALA A 192 -26.97 5.52 -13.26
N ASP A 193 -25.94 5.65 -14.09
CA ASP A 193 -25.98 5.21 -15.50
C ASP A 193 -25.99 3.68 -15.61
N GLN A 194 -25.26 3.00 -14.72
CA GLN A 194 -25.17 1.54 -14.68
C GLN A 194 -25.30 0.99 -13.26
N PHE A 195 -26.11 -0.05 -13.11
CA PHE A 195 -26.10 -0.93 -11.94
C PHE A 195 -25.47 -2.28 -12.30
N ASP A 196 -24.43 -2.66 -11.58
CA ASP A 196 -23.74 -3.96 -11.70
C ASP A 196 -24.02 -4.79 -10.46
N ILE A 197 -24.60 -5.98 -10.65
CA ILE A 197 -25.13 -6.81 -9.57
C ILE A 197 -24.38 -8.13 -9.57
N GLN A 198 -23.62 -8.37 -8.50
CA GLN A 198 -22.71 -9.51 -8.39
C GLN A 198 -23.07 -10.38 -7.19
N GLY A 199 -23.11 -11.70 -7.39
CA GLY A 199 -23.11 -12.68 -6.32
C GLY A 199 -21.77 -13.38 -6.25
N ARG A 200 -21.10 -13.36 -5.10
CA ARG A 200 -19.79 -14.00 -4.89
C ARG A 200 -19.86 -15.24 -4.00
N GLY A 201 -21.05 -15.62 -3.56
CA GLY A 201 -21.24 -16.72 -2.62
C GLY A 201 -20.35 -16.56 -1.39
N ARG A 202 -19.66 -17.64 -1.02
CA ARG A 202 -18.75 -17.67 0.15
C ARG A 202 -17.33 -17.18 -0.13
N ALA A 203 -17.05 -16.67 -1.33
CA ALA A 203 -15.73 -16.15 -1.68
C ALA A 203 -15.39 -14.91 -0.86
N ASN A 204 -14.10 -14.62 -0.70
CA ASN A 204 -13.60 -13.42 0.00
C ASN A 204 -14.24 -13.22 1.39
N PRO A 205 -14.08 -14.18 2.31
CA PRO A 205 -14.52 -14.01 3.69
C PRO A 205 -13.73 -12.87 4.35
N VAL A 206 -14.42 -12.02 5.10
CA VAL A 206 -13.82 -10.93 5.90
C VAL A 206 -13.56 -11.36 7.34
N ALA A 207 -14.14 -12.49 7.75
CA ALA A 207 -13.97 -13.08 9.07
C ALA A 207 -13.98 -14.62 9.00
N THR A 208 -13.58 -15.27 10.10
CA THR A 208 -13.58 -16.74 10.17
C THR A 208 -14.98 -17.33 10.05
N ASN A 209 -15.17 -18.33 9.20
CA ASN A 209 -16.43 -19.09 9.14
C ASN A 209 -16.58 -20.09 10.31
N GLY A 210 -15.53 -20.25 11.14
CA GLY A 210 -15.53 -21.15 12.29
C GLY A 210 -16.43 -20.67 13.45
N THR A 211 -16.67 -19.36 13.58
CA THR A 211 -17.49 -18.79 14.65
C THR A 211 -18.81 -18.25 14.14
N ALA A 212 -19.84 -18.19 14.99
CA ALA A 212 -21.13 -17.62 14.62
C ALA A 212 -21.01 -16.13 14.23
N ASP A 213 -20.21 -15.38 14.98
CA ASP A 213 -19.95 -13.96 14.74
C ASP A 213 -19.25 -13.72 13.41
N GLY A 214 -18.21 -14.50 13.10
CA GLY A 214 -17.50 -14.37 11.83
C GLY A 214 -18.38 -14.76 10.63
N ARG A 215 -19.24 -15.77 10.77
CA ARG A 215 -20.27 -16.06 9.76
C ARG A 215 -21.24 -14.89 9.56
N SER A 216 -21.67 -14.24 10.64
CA SER A 216 -22.54 -13.04 10.55
C SER A 216 -21.87 -11.90 9.80
N GLN A 217 -20.58 -11.64 10.06
CA GLN A 217 -19.81 -10.64 9.33
C GLN A 217 -19.64 -10.98 7.83
N ASN A 218 -19.51 -12.26 7.50
CA ASN A 218 -19.40 -12.72 6.10
C ASN A 218 -20.72 -12.60 5.33
N ARG A 219 -21.88 -12.70 6.01
CA ARG A 219 -23.20 -12.42 5.43
C ARG A 219 -23.37 -10.93 5.22
N ARG A 220 -22.87 -10.43 4.08
CA ARG A 220 -22.82 -9.00 3.77
C ARG A 220 -23.16 -8.69 2.33
N VAL A 221 -23.55 -7.43 2.09
CA VAL A 221 -23.62 -6.81 0.77
C VAL A 221 -22.76 -5.56 0.77
N GLU A 222 -21.87 -5.46 -0.21
CA GLU A 222 -20.99 -4.31 -0.46
C GLU A 222 -21.58 -3.47 -1.60
N ILE A 223 -21.59 -2.15 -1.43
CA ILE A 223 -22.11 -1.19 -2.38
C ILE A 223 -20.99 -0.19 -2.70
N THR A 224 -20.61 -0.11 -3.96
CA THR A 224 -19.60 0.84 -4.46
C THR A 224 -20.26 1.82 -5.43
N LEU A 225 -20.20 3.11 -5.10
CA LEU A 225 -20.71 4.19 -5.96
C LEU A 225 -19.52 4.91 -6.62
N THR A 226 -19.44 4.83 -7.95
CA THR A 226 -18.40 5.49 -8.76
C THR A 226 -19.03 6.66 -9.51
N LYS A 227 -18.51 7.88 -9.32
CA LYS A 227 -18.99 9.06 -10.06
C LYS A 227 -18.48 9.04 -11.50
N ASN A 228 -19.25 9.70 -12.38
CA ASN A 228 -18.81 10.09 -13.73
C ASN A 228 -17.73 11.16 -13.67
#